data_AF-A0A1V1P7K9-F1
#
_entry.id   AF-A0A1V1P7K9-F1
#
_cell.length_a   1.000
_cell.length_b   1.000
_cell.length_c   1.000
_cell.angle_alpha   90.00
_cell.angle_beta   90.00
_cell.angle_gamma   90.00
#
_symmetry.space_group_name_H-M   'P 1'
#
loop_
_entity.id
_entity.type
_entity.pdbx_description
1 polymer ?
#
loop_
_entity_poly.entity_id
_entity_poly.type
_entity_poly.pdbx_seq_one_letter_code
_entity_poly.pdbx_strand_id
1 'polypeptide(L)'
;MDFEREKEILRNCQEKCWDCADFYWQYVKLVNDRIRKTLTIYKKDIVNEDVEDISQIVFEKLFENQCKKLKEFKPEFKGAIQSWLAIISANTTKNYIRAESMKRKVMKDNYYIKDSNQNLGDFYPSEEPVTETTIYNFKQYFEQMPFNNRIIFRLNQKGMSDIEISEIVELSIGRVRNILSEIKNISSLTVKI
;
A
#
# COMPACT_ATOMS: atom_id res chain seq x y z
N MET A 1 -5.92 -15.66 19.04
CA MET A 1 -5.05 -14.93 19.98
C MET A 1 -5.90 -14.02 20.85
N ASP A 2 -5.61 -13.91 22.14
CA ASP A 2 -6.17 -12.87 23.01
C ASP A 2 -5.45 -11.53 22.82
N PHE A 3 -6.02 -10.44 23.35
CA PHE A 3 -5.53 -9.09 23.11
C PHE A 3 -4.26 -8.74 23.90
N GLU A 4 -4.07 -9.37 25.06
CA GLU A 4 -2.91 -9.08 25.91
C GLU A 4 -1.64 -9.71 25.36
N ARG A 5 -1.74 -10.95 24.85
CA ARG A 5 -0.66 -11.59 24.10
C ARG A 5 -0.29 -10.83 22.83
N GLU A 6 -1.28 -10.26 22.14
CA GLU A 6 -1.07 -9.41 20.96
C GLU A 6 -0.23 -8.17 21.30
N LYS A 7 -0.56 -7.48 22.41
CA LYS A 7 0.21 -6.34 22.90
C LYS A 7 1.60 -6.75 23.36
N GLU A 8 1.74 -7.89 24.02
CA GLU A 8 3.03 -8.36 24.52
C GLU A 8 4.02 -8.61 23.38
N ILE A 9 3.59 -9.32 22.32
CA ILE A 9 4.41 -9.58 21.13
C ILE A 9 4.82 -8.26 20.46
N LEU A 10 3.89 -7.31 20.32
CA LEU A 10 4.19 -5.99 19.77
C LEU A 10 5.19 -5.23 20.63
N ARG A 11 4.94 -5.17 21.94
CA ARG A 11 5.77 -4.42 22.90
C ARG A 11 7.19 -4.97 22.93
N ASN A 12 7.36 -6.29 22.95
CA ASN A 12 8.67 -6.92 22.92
C ASN A 12 9.47 -6.49 21.69
N CYS A 13 8.84 -6.50 20.51
CA CYS A 13 9.48 -6.06 19.27
C CYS A 13 9.69 -4.53 19.21
N GLN A 14 8.81 -3.72 19.81
CA GLN A 14 9.01 -2.26 19.93
C GLN A 14 10.18 -1.89 20.85
N GLU A 15 10.31 -2.57 22.00
CA GLU A 15 11.38 -2.34 22.98
C GLU A 15 12.72 -2.93 22.51
N LYS A 16 12.68 -4.13 21.91
CA LYS A 16 13.85 -4.89 21.45
C LYS A 16 13.73 -5.18 19.95
N CYS A 17 13.93 -4.16 19.13
CA CYS A 17 13.79 -4.27 17.67
C CYS A 17 14.67 -5.37 17.02
N TRP A 18 15.78 -5.74 17.65
CA TRP A 18 16.66 -6.81 17.18
C TRP A 18 16.12 -8.23 17.48
N ASP A 19 15.03 -8.35 18.26
CA ASP A 19 14.40 -9.61 18.68
C ASP A 19 12.91 -9.61 18.34
N CYS A 20 12.60 -9.49 17.05
CA CYS A 20 11.23 -9.48 16.52
C CYS A 20 10.80 -10.84 15.94
N ALA A 21 11.50 -11.93 16.29
CA ALA A 21 11.22 -13.26 15.74
C ALA A 21 9.79 -13.72 16.03
N ASP A 22 9.32 -13.54 17.27
CA ASP A 22 7.95 -13.89 17.66
C ASP A 22 6.91 -13.08 16.87
N PHE A 23 7.18 -11.79 16.64
CA PHE A 23 6.31 -10.95 15.82
C PHE A 23 6.27 -11.47 14.38
N TYR A 24 7.43 -11.77 13.79
CA TYR A 24 7.52 -12.31 12.43
C TYR A 24 6.73 -13.61 12.30
N TRP A 25 7.02 -14.61 13.12
CA TRP A 25 6.36 -15.92 13.04
C TRP A 25 4.86 -15.84 13.30
N GLN A 26 4.45 -14.93 14.18
CA GLN A 26 3.04 -14.73 14.48
C GLN A 26 2.24 -14.17 13.31
N TYR A 27 2.85 -13.29 12.49
CA TYR A 27 2.12 -12.54 11.48
C TYR A 27 2.48 -12.87 10.03
N VAL A 28 3.57 -13.62 9.78
CA VAL A 28 4.02 -13.97 8.42
C VAL A 28 2.92 -14.65 7.60
N LYS A 29 2.15 -15.56 8.21
CA LYS A 29 1.03 -16.21 7.51
C LYS A 29 -0.04 -15.21 7.08
N LEU A 30 -0.41 -14.28 7.97
CA LEU A 30 -1.41 -13.25 7.68
C LEU A 30 -0.95 -12.30 6.58
N VAL A 31 0.31 -11.88 6.64
CA VAL A 31 0.95 -11.03 5.63
C VAL A 31 0.94 -11.75 4.28
N ASN A 32 1.41 -12.99 4.22
CA ASN A 32 1.46 -13.79 3.00
C ASN A 32 0.06 -14.05 2.42
N ASP A 33 -0.92 -14.36 3.26
CA ASP A 33 -2.31 -14.55 2.82
C ASP A 33 -2.90 -13.26 2.24
N ARG A 34 -2.55 -12.11 2.82
CA ARG A 34 -2.98 -10.81 2.30
C ARG A 34 -2.28 -10.45 0.99
N ILE A 35 -0.99 -10.74 0.87
CA ILE A 35 -0.22 -10.54 -0.37
C ILE A 35 -0.83 -11.39 -1.48
N ARG A 36 -1.04 -12.70 -1.26
CA ARG A 36 -1.66 -13.60 -2.24
C ARG A 36 -3.02 -13.08 -2.71
N LYS A 37 -3.92 -12.77 -1.77
CA LYS A 37 -5.24 -12.20 -2.11
C LYS A 37 -5.12 -10.94 -2.96
N THR A 38 -4.15 -10.08 -2.63
CA THR A 38 -3.94 -8.86 -3.41
C THR A 38 -3.37 -9.21 -4.78
N LEU A 39 -2.37 -10.08 -4.90
CA LEU A 39 -1.82 -10.52 -6.18
C LEU A 39 -2.88 -11.16 -7.08
N THR A 40 -3.79 -11.98 -6.56
CA THR A 40 -4.88 -12.62 -7.34
C THR A 40 -5.75 -11.59 -8.05
N ILE A 41 -5.92 -10.39 -7.48
CA ILE A 41 -6.73 -9.32 -8.09
C ILE A 41 -6.02 -8.68 -9.29
N TYR A 42 -4.69 -8.63 -9.29
CA TYR A 42 -3.91 -7.84 -10.27
C TYR A 42 -3.01 -8.66 -11.20
N LYS A 43 -2.66 -9.90 -10.83
CA LYS A 43 -1.83 -10.82 -11.62
C LYS A 43 -2.62 -12.09 -11.95
N LYS A 44 -2.50 -12.55 -13.20
CA LYS A 44 -3.10 -13.79 -13.69
C LYS A 44 -2.40 -15.04 -13.14
N ASP A 45 -1.07 -14.97 -13.02
CA ASP A 45 -0.23 -16.04 -12.50
C ASP A 45 0.50 -15.53 -11.25
N ILE A 46 0.34 -16.24 -10.13
CA ILE A 46 1.03 -15.94 -8.87
C ILE A 46 2.17 -16.93 -8.73
N VAL A 47 3.40 -16.42 -8.71
CA VAL A 47 4.59 -17.21 -8.37
C VAL A 47 4.81 -17.09 -6.87
N ASN A 48 5.18 -18.19 -6.19
CA ASN A 48 5.43 -18.14 -4.74
C ASN A 48 6.59 -17.21 -4.38
N GLU A 49 7.58 -17.09 -5.25
CA GLU A 49 8.71 -16.15 -5.14
C GLU A 49 8.24 -14.69 -4.98
N ASP A 50 7.23 -14.25 -5.75
CA ASP A 50 6.66 -12.91 -5.59
C ASP A 50 6.08 -12.70 -4.18
N VAL A 51 5.48 -13.73 -3.59
CA VAL A 51 4.91 -13.64 -2.24
C VAL A 51 6.02 -13.49 -1.21
N GLU A 52 7.11 -14.25 -1.37
CA GLU A 52 8.28 -14.21 -0.50
C GLU A 52 8.99 -12.86 -0.58
N ASP A 53 9.27 -12.37 -1.79
CA ASP A 53 9.90 -11.06 -2.03
C ASP A 53 9.08 -9.92 -1.42
N ILE A 54 7.77 -9.90 -1.66
CA ILE A 54 6.90 -8.86 -1.11
C ILE A 54 6.81 -8.97 0.41
N SER A 55 6.77 -10.19 0.96
CA SER A 55 6.74 -10.41 2.40
C SER A 55 8.01 -9.89 3.06
N GLN A 56 9.17 -10.15 2.46
CA GLN A 56 10.43 -9.59 2.88
C GLN A 56 10.39 -8.06 2.91
N ILE A 57 9.93 -7.41 1.82
CA ILE A 57 9.80 -5.94 1.75
C ILE A 57 8.86 -5.41 2.85
N VAL A 58 7.77 -6.13 3.17
CA VAL A 58 6.85 -5.75 4.25
C VAL A 58 7.58 -5.75 5.59
N PHE A 59 8.27 -6.83 5.93
CA PHE A 59 8.95 -6.96 7.23
C PHE A 59 10.19 -6.07 7.34
N GLU A 60 10.94 -5.87 6.26
CA GLU A 60 12.03 -4.88 6.20
C GLU A 60 11.50 -3.50 6.56
N LYS A 61 10.38 -3.06 5.97
CA LYS A 61 9.75 -1.76 6.30
C LYS A 61 9.23 -1.65 7.73
N LEU A 62 8.95 -2.77 8.38
CA LEU A 62 8.50 -2.77 9.78
C LEU A 62 9.69 -2.69 10.74
N PHE A 63 10.81 -3.32 10.38
CA PHE A 63 11.98 -3.46 11.26
C PHE A 63 13.11 -2.46 10.97
N GLU A 64 13.12 -1.84 9.79
CA GLU A 64 14.05 -0.77 9.44
C GLU A 64 13.96 0.40 10.43
N ASN A 65 15.03 1.21 10.48
CA ASN A 65 15.10 2.39 11.33
C ASN A 65 14.77 2.08 12.81
N GLN A 66 15.29 0.96 13.32
CA GLN A 66 15.04 0.49 14.69
C GLN A 66 13.55 0.33 15.02
N CYS A 67 12.79 -0.27 14.10
CA CYS A 67 11.38 -0.56 14.26
C CYS A 67 10.52 0.71 14.49
N LYS A 68 10.95 1.84 13.93
CA LYS A 68 10.27 3.14 14.08
C LYS A 68 8.77 3.04 13.79
N LYS A 69 8.42 2.37 12.69
CA LYS A 69 7.03 2.20 12.25
C LYS A 69 6.20 1.37 13.22
N LEU A 70 6.80 0.36 13.84
CA LEU A 70 6.14 -0.42 14.89
C LEU A 70 5.97 0.41 16.15
N LYS A 71 6.96 1.22 16.56
CA LYS A 71 6.88 2.08 17.75
C LYS A 71 5.81 3.17 17.64
N GLU A 72 5.56 3.68 16.43
CA GLU A 72 4.50 4.65 16.15
C GLU A 72 3.10 4.02 16.23
N PHE A 73 2.99 2.70 16.01
CA PHE A 73 1.73 2.00 16.05
C PHE A 73 1.26 1.76 17.49
N LYS A 74 0.03 2.22 17.80
CA LYS A 74 -0.63 2.01 19.09
C LYS A 74 -1.90 1.17 18.88
N PRO A 75 -1.99 -0.06 19.42
CA PRO A 75 -3.17 -0.89 19.26
C PRO A 75 -4.32 -0.35 20.11
N GLU A 76 -5.39 0.12 19.46
CA GLU A 76 -6.58 0.66 20.13
C GLU A 76 -7.62 -0.41 20.50
N PHE A 77 -7.62 -1.54 19.80
CA PHE A 77 -8.58 -2.63 19.98
C PHE A 77 -7.99 -3.98 19.55
N LYS A 78 -8.62 -5.08 19.97
CA LYS A 78 -8.24 -6.44 19.56
C LYS A 78 -8.40 -6.61 18.05
N GLY A 79 -7.37 -7.05 17.35
CA GLY A 79 -7.42 -7.14 15.88
C GLY A 79 -6.78 -5.95 15.17
N ALA A 80 -6.31 -4.93 15.90
CA ALA A 80 -5.75 -3.72 15.30
C ALA A 80 -4.44 -4.01 14.58
N ILE A 81 -3.55 -4.87 15.12
CA ILE A 81 -2.27 -5.21 14.46
C ILE A 81 -2.54 -5.94 13.16
N GLN A 82 -3.43 -6.93 13.18
CA GLN A 82 -3.82 -7.72 12.01
C GLN A 82 -4.37 -6.83 10.90
N SER A 83 -5.26 -5.89 11.26
CA SER A 83 -5.86 -4.93 10.32
C SER A 83 -4.81 -3.99 9.73
N TRP A 84 -3.92 -3.47 10.57
CA TRP A 84 -2.84 -2.58 10.16
C TRP A 84 -1.82 -3.28 9.25
N LEU A 85 -1.39 -4.50 9.61
CA LEU A 85 -0.52 -5.32 8.78
C LEU A 85 -1.18 -5.70 7.45
N ALA A 86 -2.49 -5.96 7.44
CA ALA A 86 -3.22 -6.22 6.20
C ALA A 86 -3.22 -5.01 5.25
N ILE A 87 -3.31 -3.79 5.78
CA ILE A 87 -3.21 -2.55 5.01
C ILE A 87 -1.79 -2.38 4.46
N ILE A 88 -0.76 -2.52 5.31
CA ILE A 88 0.65 -2.40 4.89
C ILE A 88 0.98 -3.43 3.81
N SER A 89 0.56 -4.68 3.99
CA SER A 89 0.80 -5.76 3.04
C SER A 89 0.14 -5.50 1.69
N ALA A 90 -1.12 -5.07 1.69
CA ALA A 90 -1.83 -4.75 0.45
C ALA A 90 -1.21 -3.57 -0.29
N ASN A 91 -0.83 -2.50 0.43
CA ASN A 91 -0.20 -1.34 -0.18
C ASN A 91 1.19 -1.65 -0.72
N THR A 92 1.97 -2.45 0.01
CA THR A 92 3.28 -2.91 -0.45
C THR A 92 3.16 -3.78 -1.70
N THR A 93 2.19 -4.71 -1.72
CA THR A 93 1.90 -5.54 -2.90
C THR A 93 1.52 -4.69 -4.10
N LYS A 94 0.63 -3.71 -3.93
CA LYS A 94 0.23 -2.77 -5.01
C LYS A 94 1.43 -1.99 -5.54
N ASN A 95 2.31 -1.53 -4.66
CA ASN A 95 3.51 -0.78 -5.06
C ASN A 95 4.51 -1.68 -5.80
N TYR A 96 4.69 -2.92 -5.35
CA TYR A 96 5.50 -3.91 -6.04
C TYR A 96 5.00 -4.17 -7.47
N ILE A 97 3.69 -4.44 -7.64
CA ILE A 97 3.08 -4.63 -8.97
C ILE A 97 3.28 -3.41 -9.86
N ARG A 98 3.11 -2.20 -9.32
CA ARG A 98 3.32 -0.94 -10.07
C ARG A 98 4.76 -0.84 -10.55
N ALA A 99 5.73 -1.05 -9.67
CA ALA A 99 7.15 -1.00 -9.99
C ALA A 99 7.53 -2.06 -11.05
N GLU A 100 7.04 -3.29 -10.92
CA GLU A 100 7.25 -4.36 -11.89
C GLU A 100 6.61 -4.05 -13.25
N SER A 101 5.42 -3.45 -13.26
CA SER A 101 4.76 -3.00 -14.49
C SER A 101 5.54 -1.88 -15.20
N MET A 102 6.15 -0.96 -14.44
CA MET A 102 7.04 0.07 -14.97
C MET A 102 8.32 -0.54 -15.52
N LYS A 103 8.97 -1.46 -14.79
CA LYS A 103 10.16 -2.19 -15.28
C LYS A 103 9.86 -2.90 -16.60
N ARG A 104 8.70 -3.58 -16.73
CA ARG A 104 8.30 -4.22 -17.99
C ARG A 104 8.03 -3.24 -19.13
N LYS A 105 7.47 -2.06 -18.84
CA LYS A 105 7.30 -0.99 -19.85
C LYS A 105 8.64 -0.45 -20.31
N VAL A 106 9.52 -0.08 -19.37
CA VAL A 106 10.87 0.39 -19.66
C VAL A 106 11.68 -0.66 -20.45
N MET A 107 11.57 -1.95 -20.11
CA MET A 107 12.23 -3.02 -20.88
C MET A 107 11.64 -3.18 -22.29
N LYS A 108 10.32 -3.04 -22.47
CA LYS A 108 9.68 -3.05 -23.80
C LYS A 108 10.09 -1.83 -24.64
N ASP A 109 10.17 -0.65 -24.02
CA ASP A 109 10.59 0.58 -24.69
C ASP A 109 12.09 0.54 -25.02
N ASN A 110 12.93 -0.03 -24.14
CA ASN A 110 14.36 -0.24 -24.37
C ASN A 110 14.68 -1.32 -25.42
N TYR A 111 13.73 -2.19 -25.78
CA TYR A 111 13.90 -3.08 -26.93
C TYR A 111 13.83 -2.31 -28.27
N TYR A 112 13.15 -1.16 -28.31
CA TYR A 112 13.12 -0.26 -29.46
C TYR A 112 14.21 0.82 -29.42
N ILE A 113 14.87 1.02 -28.27
CA ILE A 113 15.94 2.01 -28.08
C ILE A 113 17.23 1.27 -27.72
N LYS A 114 17.67 0.40 -28.62
CA LYS A 114 19.01 -0.18 -28.56
C LYS A 114 19.98 0.63 -29.42
N ASP A 115 19.88 1.96 -29.34
CA ASP A 115 20.84 2.87 -29.96
C ASP A 115 20.86 4.23 -29.24
N SER A 116 21.31 4.22 -27.98
CA SER A 116 22.03 5.35 -27.35
C SER A 116 22.24 5.05 -25.87
N ASN A 117 23.51 4.79 -25.51
CA ASN A 117 23.99 4.79 -24.14
C ASN A 117 23.69 6.13 -23.45
N GLN A 118 23.05 6.09 -22.27
CA GLN A 118 23.39 7.00 -21.17
C GLN A 118 22.85 6.51 -19.83
N ASN A 119 23.71 6.62 -18.81
CA ASN A 119 23.49 6.29 -17.39
C ASN A 119 22.18 6.86 -16.84
N LEU A 120 21.43 6.05 -16.08
CA LEU A 120 20.31 6.52 -15.27
C LEU A 120 20.54 6.06 -13.81
N GLY A 121 20.90 7.04 -12.99
CA GLY A 121 21.04 6.91 -11.54
C GLY A 121 19.71 6.68 -10.83
N ASP A 122 19.83 6.18 -9.61
CA ASP A 122 18.75 5.77 -8.72
C ASP A 122 17.65 6.83 -8.57
N PHE A 123 16.47 6.53 -9.09
CA PHE A 123 15.27 7.35 -8.93
C PHE A 123 14.45 6.82 -7.75
N TYR A 124 14.77 7.27 -6.54
CA TYR A 124 13.84 7.22 -5.41
C TYR A 124 12.88 8.41 -5.52
N PRO A 125 11.55 8.22 -5.57
CA PRO A 125 10.62 9.33 -5.37
C PRO A 125 10.79 9.83 -3.93
N SER A 126 11.24 11.06 -3.75
CA SER A 126 11.26 11.72 -2.44
C SER A 126 9.81 11.88 -1.95
N GLU A 127 9.46 11.23 -0.85
CA GLU A 127 8.21 11.49 -0.14
C GLU A 127 8.33 12.86 0.55
N GLU A 128 7.76 13.91 -0.06
CA GLU A 128 7.63 15.21 0.60
C GLU A 128 6.66 15.12 1.79
N PRO A 129 6.91 15.83 2.89
CA PRO A 129 6.11 15.73 4.11
C PRO A 129 4.70 16.31 3.89
N VAL A 130 3.68 15.50 4.18
CA VAL A 130 2.26 15.91 4.19
C VAL A 130 2.03 16.88 5.35
N THR A 131 1.65 18.13 5.07
CA THR A 131 1.41 19.17 6.10
C THR A 131 -0.02 19.11 6.66
N GLU A 132 -0.26 19.67 7.85
CA GLU A 132 -1.60 19.80 8.45
C GLU A 132 -2.57 20.59 7.54
N THR A 133 -2.05 21.56 6.79
CA THR A 133 -2.79 22.35 5.79
C THR A 133 -3.26 21.48 4.62
N THR A 134 -2.43 20.55 4.15
CA THR A 134 -2.78 19.57 3.11
C THR A 134 -3.93 18.66 3.56
N ILE A 135 -3.91 18.21 4.83
CA ILE A 135 -4.96 17.36 5.40
C ILE A 135 -6.29 18.13 5.52
N TYR A 136 -6.25 19.37 5.97
CA TYR A 136 -7.45 20.22 6.10
C TYR A 136 -8.12 20.47 4.75
N ASN A 137 -7.34 20.83 3.73
CA ASN A 137 -7.84 21.11 2.38
C ASN A 137 -8.45 19.85 1.73
N PHE A 138 -7.83 18.69 1.92
CA PHE A 138 -8.40 17.43 1.43
C PHE A 138 -9.70 17.07 2.13
N LYS A 139 -9.81 17.30 3.44
CA LYS A 139 -11.04 17.02 4.20
C LYS A 139 -12.22 17.86 3.72
N GLN A 140 -12.01 19.16 3.48
CA GLN A 140 -13.03 20.05 2.94
C GLN A 140 -13.50 19.63 1.55
N TYR A 141 -12.54 19.30 0.67
CA TYR A 141 -12.86 18.79 -0.67
C TYR A 141 -13.60 17.45 -0.61
N PHE A 142 -13.18 16.54 0.27
CA PHE A 142 -13.82 15.25 0.46
C PHE A 142 -15.26 15.39 0.95
N GLU A 143 -15.55 16.35 1.83
CA GLU A 143 -16.91 16.60 2.34
C GLU A 143 -17.85 17.15 1.27
N GLN A 144 -17.35 17.98 0.35
CA GLN A 144 -18.11 18.57 -0.75
C GLN A 144 -18.29 17.63 -1.96
N MET A 145 -17.59 16.51 -1.97
CA MET A 145 -17.63 15.55 -3.06
C MET A 145 -18.99 14.82 -3.16
N PRO A 146 -19.50 14.56 -4.38
CA PRO A 146 -20.68 13.73 -4.57
C PRO A 146 -20.59 12.40 -3.82
N PHE A 147 -21.71 11.96 -3.24
CA PHE A 147 -21.76 10.74 -2.41
C PHE A 147 -21.16 9.53 -3.14
N ASN A 148 -21.52 9.30 -4.40
CA ASN A 148 -21.02 8.18 -5.19
C ASN A 148 -19.49 8.22 -5.37
N ASN A 149 -18.90 9.40 -5.54
CA ASN A 149 -17.45 9.55 -5.67
C ASN A 149 -16.72 9.26 -4.34
N ARG A 150 -17.32 9.65 -3.21
CA ARG A 150 -16.81 9.31 -1.87
C ARG A 150 -16.84 7.79 -1.62
N ILE A 151 -17.91 7.14 -2.06
CA ILE A 151 -18.04 5.68 -1.97
C ILE A 151 -16.98 5.00 -2.85
N ILE A 152 -16.84 5.41 -4.11
CA ILE A 152 -15.80 4.91 -5.03
C ILE A 152 -14.41 5.02 -4.40
N PHE A 153 -14.06 6.17 -3.82
CA PHE A 153 -12.79 6.36 -3.13
C PHE A 153 -12.62 5.41 -1.94
N ARG A 154 -13.63 5.29 -1.06
CA ARG A 154 -13.58 4.40 0.11
C ARG A 154 -13.43 2.93 -0.29
N LEU A 155 -14.14 2.49 -1.34
CA LEU A 155 -14.03 1.13 -1.86
C LEU A 155 -12.64 0.87 -2.45
N ASN A 156 -12.07 1.84 -3.17
CA ASN A 156 -10.71 1.75 -3.69
C ASN A 156 -9.64 1.68 -2.57
N GLN A 157 -9.82 2.47 -1.51
CA GLN A 157 -8.95 2.42 -0.32
C GLN A 157 -9.06 1.10 0.43
N LYS A 158 -10.25 0.48 0.44
CA LYS A 158 -10.45 -0.89 0.93
C LYS A 158 -9.84 -1.98 0.03
N GLY A 159 -9.39 -1.59 -1.16
CA GLY A 159 -8.62 -2.42 -2.08
C GLY A 159 -9.43 -3.04 -3.22
N MET A 160 -10.70 -2.65 -3.39
CA MET A 160 -11.50 -3.08 -4.53
C MET A 160 -10.93 -2.52 -5.84
N SER A 161 -10.96 -3.34 -6.87
CA SER A 161 -10.61 -3.00 -8.26
C SER A 161 -11.66 -2.09 -8.89
N ASP A 162 -11.28 -1.39 -9.96
CA ASP A 162 -12.22 -0.53 -10.69
C ASP A 162 -13.43 -1.31 -11.22
N ILE A 163 -13.26 -2.60 -11.50
CA ILE A 163 -14.32 -3.50 -11.98
C ILE A 163 -15.31 -3.78 -10.85
N GLU A 164 -14.84 -4.26 -9.69
CA GLU A 164 -15.68 -4.51 -8.53
C GLU A 164 -16.41 -3.24 -8.06
N ILE A 165 -15.73 -2.09 -8.10
CA ILE A 165 -16.36 -0.81 -7.78
C ILE A 165 -17.43 -0.46 -8.82
N SER A 166 -17.16 -0.66 -10.11
CA SER A 166 -18.09 -0.37 -11.20
C SER A 166 -19.38 -1.18 -11.09
N GLU A 167 -19.28 -2.43 -10.65
CA GLU A 167 -20.42 -3.31 -10.38
C GLU A 167 -21.22 -2.84 -9.17
N ILE A 168 -20.55 -2.44 -8.08
CA ILE A 168 -21.20 -1.98 -6.84
C ILE A 168 -21.90 -0.64 -7.01
N VAL A 169 -21.30 0.30 -7.76
CA VAL A 169 -21.83 1.66 -7.93
C VAL A 169 -22.62 1.84 -9.23
N GLU A 170 -22.80 0.76 -10.00
CA GLU A 170 -23.52 0.73 -11.28
C GLU A 170 -23.05 1.82 -12.27
N LEU A 171 -21.73 2.02 -12.35
CA LEU A 171 -21.09 2.95 -13.29
C LEU A 171 -20.19 2.19 -14.26
N SER A 172 -19.82 2.81 -15.38
CA SER A 172 -18.80 2.22 -16.25
C SER A 172 -17.42 2.25 -15.59
N ILE A 173 -16.60 1.23 -15.86
CA ILE A 173 -15.21 1.14 -15.38
C ILE A 173 -14.41 2.42 -15.74
N GLY A 174 -14.65 2.97 -16.94
CA GLY A 174 -14.03 4.23 -17.37
C GLY A 174 -14.43 5.43 -16.50
N ARG A 175 -15.69 5.51 -16.08
CA ARG A 175 -16.18 6.56 -15.18
C ARG A 175 -15.55 6.43 -13.78
N VAL A 176 -15.43 5.21 -13.26
CA VAL A 176 -14.76 4.92 -11.98
C VAL A 176 -13.29 5.37 -12.02
N ARG A 177 -12.55 5.05 -13.09
CA ARG A 177 -11.16 5.48 -13.26
C ARG A 177 -11.00 6.99 -13.31
N ASN A 178 -11.86 7.67 -14.07
CA ASN A 178 -11.81 9.13 -14.17
C ASN A 178 -12.04 9.77 -12.80
N ILE A 179 -13.03 9.30 -12.05
CA ILE A 179 -13.29 9.77 -10.68
C ILE A 179 -12.07 9.53 -9.78
N LEU A 180 -11.49 8.32 -9.78
CA LEU A 180 -10.31 8.04 -8.98
C LEU A 180 -9.09 8.87 -9.39
N SER A 181 -8.94 9.18 -10.68
CA SER A 181 -7.88 10.04 -11.19
C SER A 181 -8.06 11.48 -10.76
N GLU A 182 -9.27 12.03 -10.83
CA GLU A 182 -9.60 13.38 -10.36
C GLU A 182 -9.27 13.52 -8.86
N ILE A 183 -9.67 12.53 -8.05
CA ILE A 183 -9.41 12.53 -6.60
C ILE A 183 -7.91 12.47 -6.30
N LYS A 184 -7.16 11.64 -7.02
CA LYS A 184 -5.70 11.53 -6.88
C LYS A 184 -4.98 12.79 -7.31
N ASN A 185 -5.40 13.41 -8.41
CA ASN A 185 -4.84 14.67 -8.88
C ASN A 185 -5.01 15.76 -7.83
N ILE A 186 -6.16 15.82 -7.17
CA ILE A 186 -6.41 16.80 -6.11
C ILE A 186 -5.56 16.52 -4.86
N SER A 187 -5.36 15.25 -4.50
CA SER A 187 -4.41 14.87 -3.44
C SER A 187 -2.94 15.18 -3.78
N SER A 188 -2.58 15.21 -5.07
CA SER A 188 -1.22 15.57 -5.53
C SER A 188 -1.02 17.06 -5.75
N LEU A 189 -2.08 17.82 -6.06
CA LEU A 189 -2.04 19.27 -6.24
C LEU A 189 -2.00 20.02 -4.90
N THR A 190 -2.47 19.42 -3.81
CA THR A 190 -2.40 19.98 -2.45
C THR A 190 -1.04 19.78 -1.76
N VAL A 191 -0.07 19.19 -2.46
CA VAL A 191 1.33 19.01 -2.02
C VAL A 191 2.27 20.02 -2.72
N LYS A 192 1.81 20.73 -3.76
CA LYS A 192 2.63 21.63 -4.59
C LYS A 192 2.44 23.14 -4.29
N ILE A 193 2.07 23.53 -3.08
CA ILE A 193 2.01 24.95 -2.67
C ILE A 193 2.91 25.17 -1.47
#